data_AF-A0A7K4ILS8-F1
#
_entry.id   AF-A0A7K4ILS8-F1
#
_cell.length_a   1.000
_cell.length_b   1.000
_cell.length_c   1.000
_cell.angle_alpha   90.00
_cell.angle_beta   90.00
_cell.angle_gamma   90.00
#
_symmetry.space_group_name_H-M   'P 1'
#
loop_
_entity.id
_entity.type
_entity.pdbx_description
1 polymer ?
#
loop_
_entity_poly.entity_id
_entity_poly.type
_entity_poly.pdbx_seq_one_letter_code
_entity_poly.pdbx_strand_id
1 'polypeptide(L)'
;MIEILFYLKHKHSPENCPALRGPEIVAKTFGKIITPEHAKKAGVKVLGMYADAPAHTVGFIIEADNIDRIGAFLGPLLSIGSVETTPVSDLAKTKLIFA
;
A
#
# COMPACT_ATOMS: atom_id res chain seq x y z
N MET A 1 -7.75 -9.60 -18.67
CA MET A 1 -7.38 -9.99 -17.28
C MET A 1 -8.40 -9.36 -16.36
N ILE A 2 -8.83 -10.06 -15.32
CA ILE A 2 -9.68 -9.46 -14.28
C ILE A 2 -8.73 -8.74 -13.32
N GLU A 3 -8.92 -7.44 -13.15
CA GLU A 3 -8.14 -6.61 -12.22
C GLU A 3 -8.90 -6.52 -10.90
N ILE A 4 -8.24 -6.88 -9.79
CA ILE A 4 -8.78 -6.82 -8.43
C ILE A 4 -8.29 -5.53 -7.78
N LEU A 5 -9.18 -4.80 -7.14
CA LEU A 5 -8.86 -3.60 -6.38
C LEU A 5 -8.59 -3.97 -4.92
N PHE A 6 -7.52 -3.45 -4.35
CA PHE A 6 -7.14 -3.66 -2.95
C PHE A 6 -7.04 -2.32 -2.23
N TYR A 7 -7.71 -2.24 -1.09
CA TYR A 7 -7.45 -1.22 -0.07
C TYR A 7 -6.46 -1.80 0.92
N LEU A 8 -5.29 -1.15 1.05
CA LEU A 8 -4.26 -1.54 2.00
C LEU A 8 -4.16 -0.48 3.09
N LYS A 9 -4.03 -0.93 4.33
CA LYS A 9 -3.78 -0.05 5.48
C LYS A 9 -2.50 -0.49 6.17
N HIS A 10 -1.41 0.26 5.93
CA HIS A 10 -0.17 0.10 6.68
C HIS A 10 -0.27 0.84 8.01
N LYS A 11 0.23 0.23 9.08
CA LYS A 11 0.38 0.85 10.39
C LYS A 11 1.74 0.51 10.99
N HIS A 12 2.42 1.51 11.53
CA HIS A 12 3.63 1.33 12.33
C HIS A 12 3.50 2.04 13.68
N SER A 13 4.37 1.70 14.63
CA SER A 13 4.46 2.41 15.90
C SER A 13 5.36 3.65 15.75
N PRO A 14 5.25 4.67 16.62
CA PRO A 14 6.12 5.85 16.57
C PRO A 14 7.61 5.51 16.58
N GLU A 15 8.02 4.50 17.35
CA GLU A 15 9.41 4.04 17.47
C GLU A 15 9.94 3.43 16.15
N ASN A 16 9.03 2.91 15.33
CA ASN A 16 9.33 2.34 14.02
C ASN A 16 9.22 3.36 12.88
N CYS A 17 8.89 4.62 13.18
CA CYS A 17 8.77 5.66 12.17
C CYS A 17 10.07 5.83 11.37
N PRO A 18 10.06 5.62 10.04
CA PRO A 18 11.27 5.74 9.22
C PRO A 18 11.93 7.11 9.31
N ALA A 19 11.13 8.17 9.49
CA ALA A 19 11.64 9.54 9.60
C ALA A 19 12.54 9.74 10.84
N LEU A 20 12.31 8.99 11.92
CA LEU A 20 13.14 9.04 13.14
C LEU A 20 14.39 8.14 13.04
N ARG A 21 14.45 7.27 12.03
CA ARG A 21 15.52 6.27 11.84
C ARG A 21 16.52 6.68 10.74
N GLY A 22 16.42 7.91 10.25
CA GLY A 22 17.36 8.52 9.32
C GLY A 22 17.03 8.31 7.83
N PRO A 23 17.72 9.06 6.95
CA PRO A 23 17.37 9.16 5.53
C PRO A 23 17.52 7.82 4.77
N GLU A 24 18.44 6.96 5.21
CA GLU A 24 18.65 5.65 4.61
C GLU A 24 17.41 4.74 4.79
N ILE A 25 16.82 4.72 5.99
CA ILE A 25 15.62 3.92 6.27
C ILE A 25 14.41 4.50 5.54
N VAL A 26 14.30 5.84 5.45
CA VAL A 26 13.26 6.49 4.63
C VAL A 26 13.37 6.06 3.17
N ALA A 27 14.57 6.10 2.59
CA ALA A 27 14.81 5.73 1.20
C ALA A 27 14.50 4.25 0.91
N LYS A 28 14.81 3.35 1.86
CA LYS A 28 14.56 1.91 1.73
C LYS A 28 13.09 1.50 1.94
N THR A 29 12.27 2.35 2.56
CA THR A 29 10.87 2.05 2.92
C THR A 29 9.89 2.84 2.05
N PHE A 30 9.29 3.91 2.58
CA PHE A 30 8.33 4.76 1.86
C PHE A 30 8.96 5.44 0.64
N GLY A 31 10.22 5.85 0.71
CA GLY A 31 10.94 6.42 -0.43
C GLY A 31 11.04 5.45 -1.61
N LYS A 32 11.07 4.13 -1.35
CA LYS A 32 11.02 3.11 -2.40
C LYS A 32 9.61 2.90 -2.92
N ILE A 33 8.65 2.78 -2.01
CA ILE A 33 7.23 2.48 -2.29
C ILE A 33 6.58 3.52 -3.21
N ILE A 34 6.90 4.80 -3.06
CA ILE A 34 6.30 5.88 -3.85
C ILE A 34 6.78 5.92 -5.31
N THR A 35 7.79 5.13 -5.67
CA THR A 35 8.37 5.17 -7.02
C THR A 35 7.53 4.38 -8.03
N PRO A 36 7.24 4.95 -9.22
CA PRO A 36 6.57 4.22 -10.29
C PRO A 36 7.32 2.94 -10.71
N GLU A 37 8.64 2.96 -10.65
CA GLU A 37 9.50 1.82 -10.99
C GLU A 37 9.27 0.63 -10.04
N HIS A 38 9.07 0.91 -8.75
CA HIS A 38 8.76 -0.14 -7.76
C HIS A 38 7.39 -0.76 -8.03
N ALA A 39 6.37 0.05 -8.26
CA ALA A 39 5.02 -0.43 -8.60
C ALA A 39 5.04 -1.29 -9.88
N LYS A 40 5.72 -0.82 -10.93
CA LYS A 40 5.90 -1.57 -12.18
C LYS A 40 6.61 -2.91 -11.97
N LYS A 41 7.69 -2.93 -11.19
CA LYS A 41 8.44 -4.16 -10.88
C LYS A 41 7.59 -5.16 -10.08
N ALA A 42 6.78 -4.67 -9.16
CA ALA A 42 5.87 -5.48 -8.37
C ALA A 42 4.66 -5.99 -9.18
N GLY A 43 4.41 -5.44 -10.38
CA GLY A 43 3.28 -5.81 -11.22
C GLY A 43 1.95 -5.27 -10.70
N VAL A 44 1.96 -4.09 -10.07
CA VAL A 44 0.76 -3.42 -9.55
C VAL A 44 0.57 -2.05 -10.18
N LYS A 45 -0.67 -1.56 -10.16
CA LYS A 45 -1.00 -0.17 -10.48
C LYS A 45 -1.50 0.54 -9.23
N VAL A 46 -0.76 1.55 -8.79
CA VAL A 46 -1.14 2.37 -7.64
C VAL A 46 -2.12 3.45 -8.10
N LEU A 47 -3.32 3.47 -7.54
CA LEU A 47 -4.32 4.51 -7.80
C LEU A 47 -4.20 5.69 -6.85
N GLY A 48 -3.73 5.44 -5.63
CA GLY A 48 -3.53 6.48 -4.62
C GLY A 48 -2.78 5.98 -3.40
N MET A 49 -2.10 6.93 -2.76
CA MET A 49 -1.38 6.75 -1.49
C MET A 49 -1.69 7.94 -0.59
N TYR A 50 -2.07 7.69 0.65
CA TYR A 50 -2.51 8.72 1.58
C TYR A 50 -1.93 8.45 2.96
N ALA A 51 -1.27 9.44 3.55
CA ALA A 51 -0.65 9.32 4.87
C ALA A 51 -1.48 10.09 5.91
N ASP A 52 -1.86 9.39 6.99
CA ASP A 52 -2.26 10.01 8.25
C ASP A 52 -1.05 9.92 9.18
N ALA A 53 -0.20 10.96 9.08
CA ALA A 53 1.05 11.03 9.83
C ALA A 53 0.83 11.01 11.36
N PRO A 54 -0.13 11.77 11.94
CA PRO A 54 -0.44 11.67 13.37
C PRO A 54 -0.81 10.26 13.83
N ALA A 55 -1.55 9.49 13.03
CA ALA A 55 -1.96 8.13 13.40
C ALA A 55 -0.92 7.04 13.07
N HIS A 56 0.21 7.41 12.44
CA HIS A 56 1.19 6.46 11.90
C HIS A 56 0.56 5.41 10.97
N THR A 57 -0.35 5.86 10.11
CA THR A 57 -1.00 4.99 9.12
C THR A 57 -0.87 5.52 7.70
N VAL A 58 -0.77 4.61 6.75
CA VAL A 58 -0.75 4.92 5.32
C VAL A 58 -1.74 4.03 4.60
N GLY A 59 -2.69 4.65 3.90
CA GLY A 59 -3.66 4.00 3.05
C GLY A 59 -3.16 3.91 1.61
N PHE A 60 -3.41 2.78 0.97
CA PHE A 60 -3.11 2.55 -0.44
C PHE A 60 -4.36 2.04 -1.15
N ILE A 61 -4.55 2.48 -2.39
CA ILE A 61 -5.53 1.91 -3.31
C ILE A 61 -4.74 1.36 -4.50
N ILE A 62 -4.79 0.04 -4.69
CA ILE A 62 -3.92 -0.67 -5.65
C ILE A 62 -4.74 -1.63 -6.49
N GLU A 63 -4.54 -1.60 -7.81
CA GLU A 63 -5.03 -2.63 -8.74
C GLU A 63 -3.93 -3.68 -8.97
N ALA A 64 -4.31 -4.96 -8.91
CA ALA A 64 -3.43 -6.08 -9.20
C ALA A 64 -4.20 -7.29 -9.79
N ASP A 65 -3.49 -8.20 -10.45
CA ASP A 65 -4.05 -9.44 -11.01
C ASP A 65 -4.28 -10.53 -9.95
N ASN A 66 -3.53 -10.49 -8.85
CA ASN A 66 -3.65 -11.39 -7.69
C ASN A 66 -3.02 -10.80 -6.43
N ILE A 67 -3.21 -11.49 -5.30
CA ILE A 67 -2.72 -11.09 -3.98
C ILE A 67 -1.19 -11.17 -3.85
N ASP A 68 -0.51 -12.03 -4.60
CA ASP A 68 0.95 -12.20 -4.50
C ASP A 68 1.69 -10.93 -4.96
N ARG A 69 1.11 -10.17 -5.90
CA ARG A 69 1.63 -8.85 -6.30
C ARG A 69 1.61 -7.84 -5.17
N ILE A 70 0.61 -7.92 -4.29
CA ILE A 70 0.51 -7.06 -3.12
C ILE A 70 1.67 -7.37 -2.16
N GLY A 71 1.97 -8.64 -1.92
CA GLY A 71 3.13 -9.05 -1.12
C GLY A 71 4.46 -8.52 -1.70
N ALA A 72 4.66 -8.66 -3.02
CA ALA A 72 5.85 -8.15 -3.70
C ALA A 72 5.96 -6.61 -3.62
N PHE A 73 4.84 -5.90 -3.72
CA PHE A 73 4.77 -4.45 -3.57
C PHE A 73 5.09 -4.01 -2.14
N LEU A 74 4.55 -4.69 -1.13
CA LEU A 74 4.68 -4.31 0.28
C LEU A 74 6.04 -4.62 0.90
N GLY A 75 6.90 -5.40 0.24
CA GLY A 75 8.23 -5.80 0.74
C GLY A 75 9.01 -4.72 1.50
N PRO A 76 9.14 -3.48 0.98
CA PRO A 76 9.83 -2.39 1.68
C PRO A 76 9.23 -2.00 3.04
N LEU A 77 7.93 -2.23 3.27
CA LEU A 77 7.22 -1.80 4.49
C LEU A 77 7.11 -2.89 5.56
N LEU A 78 7.38 -4.15 5.21
CA LEU A 78 7.22 -5.29 6.12
C LEU A 78 8.14 -5.23 7.35
N SER A 79 9.25 -4.48 7.26
CA SER A 79 10.22 -4.34 8.36
C SER A 79 9.89 -3.22 9.36
N ILE A 80 8.88 -2.39 9.08
CA ILE A 80 8.55 -1.21 9.88
C ILE A 80 7.13 -1.24 10.43
N GLY A 81 6.28 -2.18 10.01
CA GLY A 81 4.91 -2.26 10.50
C GLY A 81 4.12 -3.41 9.89
N SER A 82 2.82 -3.39 10.14
CA SER A 82 1.86 -4.36 9.62
C SER A 82 1.01 -3.74 8.50
N VAL A 83 0.44 -4.59 7.65
CA VAL A 83 -0.48 -4.16 6.60
C VAL A 83 -1.74 -5.02 6.64
N GLU A 84 -2.89 -4.38 6.78
CA GLU A 84 -4.18 -5.00 6.51
C GLU A 84 -4.47 -4.88 5.02
N THR A 85 -4.82 -5.99 4.37
CA THR A 85 -5.10 -6.06 2.92
C THR A 85 -6.54 -6.49 2.69
N THR A 86 -7.33 -5.61 2.10
CA THR A 86 -8.76 -5.84 1.88
C THR A 86 -9.07 -5.75 0.38
N PRO A 87 -9.55 -6.84 -0.26
CA PRO A 87 -10.12 -6.75 -1.60
C PRO A 87 -11.38 -5.88 -1.54
N VAL A 88 -11.50 -4.95 -2.46
CA VAL A 88 -12.63 -4.02 -2.55
C VAL A 88 -13.18 -3.97 -3.98
N SER A 89 -14.40 -3.48 -4.13
CA SER A 89 -15.03 -3.27 -5.43
C SER A 89 -15.22 -1.78 -5.68
N ASP A 90 -15.03 -1.36 -6.93
CA ASP A 90 -15.38 -0.01 -7.35
C ASP A 90 -16.91 0.15 -7.31
N LEU A 91 -17.41 0.95 -6.39
CA LEU A 91 -18.84 1.14 -6.19
C LEU A 91 -19.54 1.74 -7.42
N ALA A 92 -18.86 2.60 -8.19
CA ALA A 92 -19.44 3.18 -9.41
C ALA A 92 -19.59 2.15 -10.53
N LYS A 93 -18.72 1.13 -10.54
CA LYS A 93 -18.76 0.03 -11.52
C LYS A 93 -19.62 -1.14 -11.05
N THR A 94 -19.76 -1.31 -9.74
CA THR A 94 -20.53 -2.41 -9.19
C THR A 94 -22.00 -2.00 -9.10
N LYS A 95 -22.88 -2.72 -9.79
CA LYS A 95 -24.34 -2.60 -9.63
C LYS A 95 -24.79 -3.16 -8.26
N LEU A 96 -24.10 -2.84 -7.19
CA LEU A 96 -24.49 -3.22 -5.83
C LEU A 96 -25.57 -2.27 -5.35
N ILE A 97 -26.77 -2.82 -5.30
CA ILE A 97 -27.87 -2.32 -4.48
C ILE A 97 -27.42 -2.58 -3.04
N PHE A 98 -27.22 -1.53 -2.25
CA PHE A 98 -27.11 -1.70 -0.79
C PHE A 98 -28.42 -2.32 -0.33
N ALA A 99 -28.41 -3.63 -0.03
CA ALA A 99 -29.50 -4.32 0.65
C ALA A 99 -29.39 -4.06 2.15
#